data_AF-A0A3M8EGV9-F1
#
_entry.id   AF-A0A3M8EGV9-F1
#
_cell.length_a   1.000
_cell.length_b   1.000
_cell.length_c   1.000
_cell.angle_alpha   90.00
_cell.angle_beta   90.00
_cell.angle_gamma   90.00
#
_symmetry.space_group_name_H-M   'P 1'
#
loop_
_entity.id
_entity.type
_entity.pdbx_description
1 polymer ?
#
loop_
_entity_poly.entity_id
_entity_poly.type
_entity_poly.pdbx_seq_one_letter_code
_entity_poly.pdbx_strand_id
1 'polypeptide(L)' 'MNNQVNTIKPVTKISIPATLLTIKVGETVIISSKIMKSSSIRAAASRLERAQKAQFIVTEQGFVDETQVTRLK' A
#
# COMPACT_ATOMS: atom_id res chain seq x y z
N MET A 1 27.38 -24.47 -25.78
CA MET A 1 26.08 -24.28 -25.10
C MET A 1 26.28 -23.16 -24.09
N ASN A 2 25.69 -21.98 -24.33
CA ASN A 2 25.87 -20.80 -23.49
C ASN A 2 24.76 -20.77 -22.43
N ASN A 3 25.06 -21.23 -21.22
CA ASN A 3 24.16 -21.10 -20.08
C ASN A 3 24.28 -19.68 -19.51
N GLN A 4 23.51 -18.74 -20.06
CA GLN A 4 23.25 -17.47 -19.39
C GLN A 4 22.35 -17.75 -18.18
N VAL A 5 22.96 -17.87 -17.00
CA VAL A 5 22.26 -17.92 -15.73
C VAL A 5 21.67 -16.53 -15.51
N ASN A 6 20.42 -16.33 -15.94
CA ASN A 6 19.66 -15.13 -15.60
C ASN A 6 19.55 -15.07 -14.08
N THR A 7 20.36 -14.22 -13.45
CA THR A 7 20.27 -13.93 -12.02
C THR A 7 18.98 -13.16 -11.81
N ILE A 8 17.89 -13.87 -11.51
CA ILE A 8 16.62 -13.25 -11.16
C ILE A 8 16.85 -12.53 -9.83
N LYS A 9 17.14 -11.23 -9.87
CA LYS A 9 17.16 -10.40 -8.65
C LYS A 9 15.74 -10.45 -8.07
N PRO A 10 15.54 -10.88 -6.81
CA PRO A 10 14.24 -10.81 -6.19
C PRO A 10 13.83 -9.35 -6.12
N VAL A 11 12.84 -8.96 -6.91
CA VAL A 11 12.18 -7.67 -6.76
C VAL A 11 11.34 -7.80 -5.49
N THR A 12 11.85 -7.30 -4.37
CA THR A 12 11.11 -7.15 -3.12
C THR A 12 10.07 -6.03 -3.28
N LYS A 13 9.08 -6.28 -4.14
CA LYS A 13 7.99 -5.34 -4.37
C LYS A 13 7.10 -5.33 -3.14
N ILE A 14 7.06 -4.21 -2.44
CA ILE A 14 6.15 -4.00 -1.32
C ILE A 14 4.71 -4.22 -1.81
N SER A 15 4.01 -5.18 -1.21
CA SER A 15 2.61 -5.45 -1.54
C SER A 15 1.72 -4.46 -0.81
N ILE A 16 1.24 -3.46 -1.55
CA ILE A 16 0.39 -2.39 -1.00
C ILE A 16 -0.83 -2.93 -0.25
N PRO A 17 -1.64 -3.86 -0.80
CA PRO A 17 -2.80 -4.37 -0.07
C PRO A 17 -2.41 -5.12 1.22
N ALA A 18 -1.29 -5.84 1.20
CA ALA A 18 -0.82 -6.55 2.39
C ALA A 18 -0.38 -5.56 3.48
N THR A 19 0.36 -4.51 3.12
CA THR A 19 0.75 -3.42 4.03
C THR A 19 -0.47 -2.70 4.61
N LEU A 20 -1.52 -2.47 3.83
CA LEU A 20 -2.74 -1.87 4.37
C LEU A 20 -3.45 -2.78 5.38
N LEU A 21 -3.42 -4.10 5.17
CA LEU A 21 -4.03 -5.07 6.08
C LEU A 21 -3.26 -5.25 7.40
N THR A 22 -1.99 -4.85 7.47
CA THR A 22 -1.23 -4.86 8.73
C THR A 22 -1.62 -3.73 9.67
N ILE A 23 -2.26 -2.67 9.17
CA ILE A 23 -2.77 -1.56 9.98
C ILE A 23 -3.93 -2.10 10.85
N LYS A 24 -3.91 -1.82 12.15
CA LYS A 24 -4.97 -2.26 13.05
C LYS A 24 -6.24 -1.44 12.83
N VAL A 25 -7.40 -2.02 13.15
CA VAL A 25 -8.67 -1.30 13.10
C VAL A 25 -8.65 -0.15 14.10
N GLY A 26 -9.05 1.05 13.68
CA GLY A 26 -8.98 2.28 14.46
C GLY A 26 -7.62 2.96 14.45
N GLU A 27 -6.60 2.36 13.84
CA GLU A 27 -5.26 2.92 13.74
C GLU A 27 -5.14 3.83 12.51
N THR A 28 -4.38 4.92 12.68
CA THR A 28 -4.00 5.85 11.63
C THR A 28 -2.49 5.77 11.42
N VAL A 29 -2.08 5.61 10.16
CA VAL A 29 -0.67 5.58 9.75
C VAL A 29 -0.43 6.61 8.66
N ILE A 30 0.71 7.29 8.72
CA ILE A 30 1.18 8.18 7.66
C ILE A 30 2.19 7.42 6.80
N ILE A 31 1.96 7.42 5.49
CA ILE A 31 2.80 6.72 4.51
C ILE A 31 3.44 7.75 3.58
N SER A 32 4.77 7.75 3.49
CA SER A 32 5.48 8.61 2.56
C SER A 32 5.32 8.15 1.11
N SER A 33 5.13 9.11 0.22
CA SER A 33 5.05 8.94 -1.23
C SER A 33 6.34 8.38 -1.86
N LYS A 34 7.47 8.49 -1.15
CA LYS A 34 8.74 7.85 -1.53
C LYS A 34 8.67 6.32 -1.43
N ILE A 35 7.84 5.81 -0.51
CA ILE A 35 7.64 4.37 -0.30
C ILE A 35 6.48 3.88 -1.17
N MET A 36 5.34 4.59 -1.13
CA MET A 36 4.11 4.17 -1.81
C MET A 36 3.36 5.39 -2.34
N LYS A 37 3.10 5.42 -3.65
CA LYS A 37 2.29 6.48 -4.25
C LYS A 37 0.85 6.45 -3.70
N SER A 38 0.32 7.61 -3.37
CA SER A 38 -1.04 7.81 -2.88
C SER A 38 -2.12 7.21 -3.79
N SER A 39 -1.95 7.34 -5.12
CA SER A 39 -2.85 6.74 -6.12
C SER A 39 -2.92 5.22 -6.00
N SER A 40 -1.79 4.58 -5.74
CA SER A 40 -1.72 3.14 -5.53
C SER A 40 -2.32 2.71 -4.19
N ILE A 41 -2.15 3.52 -3.14
CA ILE A 41 -2.79 3.32 -1.84
C ILE A 41 -4.31 3.38 -1.97
N ARG A 42 -4.85 4.42 -2.63
CA ARG A 42 -6.29 4.54 -2.92
C ARG A 42 -6.81 3.34 -3.70
N ALA A 43 -6.12 2.97 -4.79
CA ALA A 43 -6.54 1.85 -5.61
C ALA A 43 -6.57 0.53 -4.82
N ALA A 44 -5.61 0.31 -3.93
CA ALA A 44 -5.59 -0.86 -3.06
C ALA A 44 -6.70 -0.83 -2.01
N ALA A 45 -6.92 0.32 -1.36
CA ALA A 45 -8.00 0.50 -0.38
C ALA A 45 -9.38 0.21 -1.01
N SER A 46 -9.68 0.77 -2.18
CA SER A 46 -10.94 0.50 -2.88
C SER A 46 -11.10 -0.96 -3.29
N ARG A 47 -10.00 -1.65 -3.66
CA ARG A 47 -10.04 -3.09 -3.98
C ARG A 47 -10.36 -3.93 -2.74
N LEU A 48 -9.76 -3.60 -1.60
CA LEU A 48 -10.01 -4.28 -0.33
C LEU A 48 -11.44 -4.06 0.17
N GLU A 49 -11.98 -2.85 -0.02
CA GLU A 49 -13.37 -2.51 0.32
C GLU A 49 -14.36 -3.29 -0.56
N ARG A 50 -14.15 -3.31 -1.89
CA ARG A 50 -14.98 -4.11 -2.81
C ARG A 50 -14.95 -5.60 -2.51
N ALA A 51 -13.81 -6.10 -2.05
CA ALA A 51 -13.65 -7.48 -1.62
C ALA A 51 -14.19 -7.74 -0.19
N GLN A 52 -14.77 -6.73 0.47
CA GLN A 52 -15.28 -6.79 1.85
C GLN A 52 -14.24 -7.24 2.89
N LYS A 53 -12.95 -6.99 2.62
CA LYS A 53 -11.85 -7.44 3.49
C LYS A 53 -11.47 -6.40 4.56
N ALA A 54 -11.51 -5.13 4.21
CA ALA A 54 -11.20 -4.02 5.10
C ALA A 54 -11.71 -2.70 4.51
N GLN A 55 -11.92 -1.71 5.35
CA GLN A 55 -12.33 -0.36 4.93
C GLN A 55 -11.36 0.69 5.46
N PHE A 56 -11.04 1.69 4.63
CA PHE A 56 -10.03 2.69 4.94
C PHE A 56 -10.50 4.11 4.58
N ILE A 57 -10.09 5.09 5.37
CA ILE A 57 -10.06 6.51 4.99
C ILE A 57 -8.65 6.80 4.50
N VAL A 58 -8.52 7.37 3.30
CA VAL A 58 -7.24 7.75 2.69
C VAL A 58 -7.30 9.23 2.36
N THR A 59 -6.40 10.03 2.95
CA THR A 59 -6.32 11.48 2.70
C THR A 59 -4.89 11.93 2.44
N GLU A 60 -4.73 12.83 1.48
CA GLU A 60 -3.50 13.58 1.20
C GLU A 60 -3.63 15.05 1.68
N GLN A 61 -4.80 15.45 2.16
CA GLN A 61 -5.09 16.85 2.46
C GLN A 61 -4.27 17.31 3.67
N GLY A 62 -3.47 18.36 3.48
CA GLY A 62 -2.59 18.90 4.51
C GLY A 62 -1.24 18.18 4.64
N PHE A 63 -0.96 17.19 3.80
CA PHE A 63 0.27 16.41 3.81
C PHE A 63 1.06 16.61 2.51
N VAL A 64 2.32 17.04 2.61
CA VAL A 64 3.23 17.17 1.47
C VAL A 64 3.97 15.84 1.31
N ASP A 65 3.87 15.23 0.14
CA ASP A 65 4.50 13.93 -0.18
C ASP A 65 4.14 12.78 0.77
N GLU A 66 3.02 12.89 1.49
CA GLU A 66 2.57 11.88 2.44
C GLU A 66 1.07 11.59 2.27
N THR A 67 0.65 10.43 2.71
CA THR A 67 -0.74 10.00 2.69
C THR A 67 -1.10 9.43 4.05
N GLN A 68 -2.09 10.02 4.70
CA GLN A 68 -2.66 9.48 5.92
C GLN A 68 -3.69 8.41 5.57
N VAL A 69 -3.56 7.25 6.20
CA VAL A 69 -4.46 6.11 6.04
C VAL A 69 -4.98 5.71 7.40
N THR A 70 -6.30 5.65 7.55
CA THR A 70 -6.96 5.17 8.77
C THR A 70 -7.81 3.95 8.45
N ARG A 71 -7.65 2.87 9.20
CA ARG A 71 -8.47 1.67 9.01
C ARG A 71 -9.73 1.73 9.87
N LEU A 72 -10.88 1.55 9.23
CA LEU A 72 -12.20 1.60 9.87
C LEU A 72 -12.72 0.20 10.26
N LYS A 73 -12.45 -0.80 9.43
CA LYS A 73 -12.90 -2.18 9.59
C LYS A 73 -11.88 -3.16 8.98
#